data_AF-K0RBE1-F1
#
_entry.id   AF-K0RBE1-F1
#
_cell.length_a   1.000
_cell.length_b   1.000
_cell.length_c   1.000
_cell.angle_alpha   90.00
_cell.angle_beta   90.00
_cell.angle_gamma   90.00
#
_symmetry.space_group_name_H-M   'P 1'
#
loop_
_entity.id
_entity.type
_entity.pdbx_description
1 polymer ?
#
loop_
_entity_poly.entity_id
_entity_poly.type
_entity_poly.pdbx_seq_one_letter_code
_entity_poly.pdbx_strand_id
1 'polypeptide(L)'
;MAAENSHGADAVGTDQTCAICLEDPTDPLHLPCGHSFCDGCLNEWRSRYGEEEEMKRKCPICRARIPPSKEMVATLHAYRVQKQLLEDNNNTSSERYQDTCHLLKEAEERVGSDWDGVTVLQDNNDKPPVVMPHYIFKAIQKGDTKSVLKWINANPREDRANATISGSIVPALLLASYHGDLTVMVILLQLGANVDGRATFGTTAMSGAFKGKGDINEKVRLLLSWGESFFPGHDCSREGCISVARKCGHHEVARLLESELGGRRCEIVGLSERPELNGKTCVADEYLPASDQYRVTLETKTREALLLGPSNLKRRDRTPEDCGYYLEFKNGRSVRHDFDSSEDCKAFVAALNGGEARPVVTEEAEARAERAAAELLAELGLDDSPNVFATGDGQVMKSKKKKGGKKKNKKKSK
;
A
#
# COMPACT_ATOMS: atom_id res chain seq x y z
N MET A 1 19.83 65.35 4.52
CA MET A 1 20.42 64.04 4.87
C MET A 1 19.38 63.26 5.66
N ALA A 2 18.62 62.42 4.98
CA ALA A 2 17.94 61.24 5.49
C ALA A 2 17.50 60.49 4.23
N ALA A 3 18.30 59.50 3.82
CA ALA A 3 18.01 58.66 2.68
C ALA A 3 17.02 57.57 3.11
N GLU A 4 15.95 57.46 2.34
CA GLU A 4 15.04 56.32 2.31
C GLU A 4 15.83 55.07 1.93
N ASN A 5 15.54 53.93 2.55
CA ASN A 5 16.00 52.65 2.03
C ASN A 5 14.91 51.58 2.18
N SER A 6 14.19 51.40 1.08
CA SER A 6 13.32 50.28 0.74
C SER A 6 14.16 49.04 0.41
N HIS A 7 13.98 47.94 1.14
CA HIS A 7 14.35 46.58 0.73
C HIS A 7 13.19 45.70 1.21
N GLY A 8 12.32 45.17 0.35
CA GLY A 8 12.67 44.15 -0.64
C GLY A 8 12.44 42.79 0.02
N ALA A 9 11.18 42.38 0.15
CA ALA A 9 10.81 41.06 0.62
C ALA A 9 11.03 40.07 -0.54
N ASP A 10 12.28 39.62 -0.70
CA ASP A 10 12.62 38.55 -1.62
C ASP A 10 12.09 37.23 -1.06
N ALA A 11 11.18 36.63 -1.82
CA ALA A 11 10.73 35.26 -1.69
C ALA A 11 11.93 34.32 -1.88
N VAL A 12 12.39 33.68 -0.80
CA VAL A 12 13.33 32.56 -0.89
C VAL A 12 12.51 31.32 -1.20
N GLY A 13 12.44 31.00 -2.50
CA GLY A 13 12.05 29.67 -2.95
C GLY A 13 13.14 28.68 -2.59
N THR A 14 12.87 27.76 -1.67
CA THR A 14 13.65 26.53 -1.52
C THR A 14 13.02 25.46 -2.41
N ASP A 15 13.39 25.50 -3.68
CA ASP A 15 13.22 24.38 -4.61
C ASP A 15 14.23 23.30 -4.19
N GLN A 16 13.94 22.59 -3.10
CA GLN A 16 14.83 21.57 -2.53
C GLN A 16 14.45 20.21 -3.11
N THR A 17 15.03 19.90 -4.27
CA THR A 17 15.05 18.53 -4.79
C THR A 17 15.79 17.61 -3.82
N CYS A 18 15.36 16.35 -3.73
CA CYS A 18 16.02 15.35 -2.91
C CYS A 18 17.42 15.09 -3.46
N ALA A 19 18.47 15.35 -2.68
CA ALA A 19 19.85 15.21 -3.17
C ALA A 19 20.31 13.75 -3.43
N ILE A 20 19.45 12.77 -3.17
CA ILE A 20 19.71 11.35 -3.44
C ILE A 20 19.11 10.93 -4.79
N CYS A 21 17.81 11.16 -5.00
CA CYS A 21 17.16 10.81 -6.28
C CYS A 21 17.17 11.95 -7.32
N LEU A 22 17.54 13.18 -6.91
CA LEU A 22 17.54 14.40 -7.73
C LEU A 22 16.16 14.80 -8.27
N GLU A 23 15.10 14.32 -7.64
CA GLU A 23 13.69 14.61 -7.98
C GLU A 23 13.00 15.37 -6.85
N ASP A 24 11.77 15.82 -7.10
CA ASP A 24 10.92 16.41 -6.07
C ASP A 24 10.71 15.42 -4.92
N PRO A 25 10.94 15.83 -3.66
CA PRO A 25 10.87 14.90 -2.54
C PRO A 25 9.47 14.32 -2.35
N THR A 26 9.35 13.00 -2.39
CA THR A 26 8.19 12.26 -1.90
C THR A 26 8.35 12.00 -0.41
N ASP A 27 7.38 12.47 0.40
CA ASP A 27 7.44 12.42 1.87
C ASP A 27 8.78 12.93 2.44
N PRO A 28 9.10 14.23 2.27
CA PRO A 28 10.38 14.78 2.67
C PRO A 28 10.61 14.64 4.17
N LEU A 29 11.76 14.12 4.57
CA LEU A 29 12.25 14.20 5.93
C LEU A 29 13.18 15.39 6.08
N HIS A 30 12.78 16.38 6.88
CA HIS A 30 13.63 17.49 7.26
C HIS A 30 14.55 17.09 8.41
N LEU A 31 15.84 17.02 8.12
CA LEU A 31 16.85 16.74 9.14
C LEU A 31 17.13 17.99 9.99
N PRO A 32 17.57 17.84 11.26
CA PRO A 32 17.96 18.97 12.11
C PRO A 32 19.07 19.85 11.53
N CYS A 33 19.85 19.32 10.58
CA CYS A 33 20.88 20.07 9.86
C CYS A 33 20.34 20.93 8.69
N GLY A 34 19.02 20.96 8.47
CA GLY A 34 18.36 21.75 7.43
C GLY A 34 18.32 21.10 6.04
N HIS A 35 18.77 19.85 5.91
CA HIS A 35 18.71 19.10 4.65
C HIS A 35 17.48 18.20 4.59
N SER A 36 16.94 18.04 3.39
CA SER A 36 15.68 17.34 3.12
C SER A 36 15.90 16.21 2.12
N PHE A 37 15.33 15.03 2.39
CA PHE A 37 15.43 13.86 1.52
C PHE A 37 14.10 13.11 1.51
N CYS A 38 13.78 12.35 0.46
CA CYS A 38 12.67 11.37 0.55
C CYS A 38 12.97 10.37 1.68
N ASP A 39 11.97 9.97 2.48
CA ASP A 39 12.16 8.95 3.53
C ASP A 39 12.79 7.67 2.95
N GLY A 40 12.24 7.16 1.85
CA GLY A 40 12.76 5.99 1.15
C GLY A 40 14.22 6.14 0.72
N CYS A 41 14.58 7.28 0.12
CA CYS A 41 15.96 7.54 -0.32
C CYS A 41 16.94 7.60 0.85
N LEU A 42 16.57 8.28 1.95
CA LEU A 42 17.43 8.36 3.13
C LEU A 42 17.62 6.97 3.74
N ASN A 43 16.56 6.15 3.82
CA ASN A 43 16.65 4.78 4.32
C ASN A 43 17.51 3.88 3.43
N GLU A 44 17.37 3.97 2.11
CA GLU A 44 18.22 3.23 1.18
C GLU A 44 19.70 3.63 1.32
N TRP A 45 19.98 4.93 1.51
CA TRP A 45 21.32 5.41 1.77
C TRP A 45 21.93 4.81 3.05
N ARG A 46 21.15 4.72 4.13
CA ARG A 46 21.57 4.04 5.39
C ARG A 46 21.89 2.56 5.17
N SER A 47 21.32 1.96 4.13
CA SER A 47 21.44 0.53 3.83
C SER A 47 22.65 0.22 2.96
N ARG A 48 22.87 1.02 1.91
CA ARG A 48 23.86 0.73 0.84
C ARG A 48 25.25 1.28 1.11
N TYR A 49 25.37 2.46 1.72
CA TYR A 49 26.65 3.19 1.80
C TYR A 49 27.24 3.26 3.22
N GLY A 50 26.60 2.57 4.17
CA GLY A 50 27.06 2.46 5.55
C GLY A 50 27.96 1.25 5.79
N GLU A 51 29.09 1.14 5.09
CA GLU A 51 30.09 0.12 5.43
C GLU A 51 30.70 0.39 6.82
N GLU A 52 30.74 1.66 7.24
CA GLU A 52 30.98 2.08 8.62
C GLU A 52 29.65 2.44 9.31
N GLU A 53 29.36 1.78 10.44
CA GLU A 53 28.15 1.98 11.26
C GLU A 53 27.90 3.45 11.68
N GLU A 54 28.93 4.29 11.70
CA GLU A 54 28.78 5.72 11.93
C GLU A 54 28.15 6.46 10.75
N MET A 55 28.41 6.04 9.51
CA MET A 55 27.94 6.78 8.34
C MET A 55 26.43 6.66 8.19
N LYS A 56 25.82 5.52 8.56
CA LYS A 56 24.36 5.30 8.55
C LYS A 56 23.56 6.35 9.36
N ARG A 57 24.22 7.06 10.28
CA ARG A 57 23.61 8.04 11.19
C ARG A 57 24.06 9.46 10.89
N LYS A 58 24.64 9.71 9.71
CA LYS A 58 25.11 11.02 9.27
C LYS A 58 24.32 11.51 8.06
N CYS A 59 24.19 12.82 7.92
CA CYS A 59 23.56 13.44 6.76
C CYS A 59 24.40 13.16 5.49
N PRO A 60 23.79 12.72 4.38
CA PRO A 60 24.51 12.50 3.11
C PRO A 60 25.25 13.74 2.59
N ILE A 61 24.75 14.93 2.92
CA ILE A 61 25.30 16.21 2.43
C ILE A 61 26.35 16.76 3.38
N CYS A 62 25.97 17.04 4.64
CA CYS A 62 26.83 17.75 5.59
C CYS A 62 27.46 16.85 6.67
N ARG A 63 27.14 15.55 6.67
CA ARG A 63 27.60 14.57 7.66
C ARG A 63 27.19 14.85 9.11
N ALA A 64 26.32 15.83 9.35
CA ALA A 64 25.72 16.07 10.66
C ALA A 64 24.92 14.85 11.14
N ARG A 65 24.85 14.63 12.45
CA ARG A 65 24.17 13.48 13.03
C ARG A 65 22.66 13.52 12.76
N ILE A 66 22.10 12.37 12.40
CA ILE A 66 20.67 12.17 12.22
C ILE A 66 20.13 11.42 13.45
N PRO A 67 19.14 11.97 14.18
CA PRO A 67 18.45 11.25 15.24
C PRO A 67 17.72 9.99 14.74
N PRO A 68 17.47 8.99 15.60
CA PRO A 68 16.68 7.82 15.21
C PRO A 68 15.22 8.21 14.93
N SER A 69 14.55 7.51 14.01
CA SER A 69 13.13 7.73 13.75
C SER A 69 12.25 7.21 14.89
N LYS A 70 11.00 7.67 14.94
CA LYS A 70 10.00 7.19 15.90
C LYS A 70 9.78 5.69 15.83
N GLU A 71 9.78 5.12 14.63
CA GLU A 71 9.68 3.66 14.42
C GLU A 71 10.89 2.92 14.99
N MET A 72 12.11 3.40 14.74
CA MET A 72 13.33 2.78 15.27
C MET A 72 13.30 2.72 16.81
N VAL A 73 12.90 3.82 17.45
CA VAL A 73 12.78 3.90 18.91
C VAL A 73 11.65 3.02 19.45
N ALA A 74 10.50 2.99 18.78
CA ALA A 74 9.39 2.10 19.14
C ALA A 74 9.80 0.61 19.04
N THR A 75 10.51 0.25 17.97
CA THR A 75 11.06 -1.09 17.75
C THR A 75 12.05 -1.48 18.85
N LEU A 76 12.98 -0.58 19.21
CA LEU A 76 13.91 -0.80 20.31
C LEU A 76 13.21 -1.07 21.64
N HIS A 77 12.24 -0.22 22.01
CA HIS A 77 11.48 -0.40 23.25
C HIS A 77 10.66 -1.69 23.24
N ALA A 78 10.06 -2.05 22.11
CA ALA A 78 9.27 -3.27 21.97
C ALA A 78 10.13 -4.52 22.20
N TYR A 79 11.35 -4.58 21.65
CA TYR A 79 12.27 -5.70 21.92
C TYR A 79 12.73 -5.76 23.38
N ARG A 80 12.96 -4.62 24.04
CA ARG A 80 13.28 -4.57 25.47
C ARG A 80 12.16 -5.15 26.32
N VAL A 81 10.91 -4.75 26.05
CA VAL A 81 9.72 -5.29 26.74
C VAL A 81 9.55 -6.78 26.45
N GLN A 82 9.71 -7.21 25.20
CA GLN A 82 9.60 -8.62 24.82
C GLN A 82 10.66 -9.49 25.52
N LYS A 83 11.92 -9.01 25.60
CA LYS A 83 12.99 -9.69 26.32
C LYS A 83 12.64 -9.83 27.80
N GLN A 84 12.24 -8.74 28.45
CA GLN A 84 11.85 -8.76 29.86
C GLN A 84 10.71 -9.75 30.13
N LEU A 85 9.66 -9.75 29.29
CA LEU A 85 8.56 -10.70 29.42
C LEU A 85 9.01 -12.16 29.30
N LEU A 86 9.99 -12.45 28.45
CA LEU A 86 10.54 -13.80 28.32
C LEU A 86 11.40 -14.18 29.53
N GLU A 87 12.16 -13.24 30.09
CA GLU A 87 12.94 -13.43 31.33
C GLU A 87 12.01 -13.68 32.52
N ASP A 88 10.98 -12.87 32.70
CA ASP A 88 10.00 -12.98 33.78
C ASP A 88 9.26 -14.32 33.74
N ASN A 89 9.05 -14.86 32.54
CA ASN A 89 8.43 -16.17 32.32
C ASN A 89 9.43 -17.34 32.34
N ASN A 90 10.71 -17.11 32.68
CA ASN A 90 11.79 -18.10 32.65
C ASN A 90 11.99 -18.80 31.28
N ASN A 91 11.65 -18.12 30.18
CA ASN A 91 11.75 -18.65 28.82
C ASN A 91 13.10 -18.31 28.15
N THR A 92 14.16 -18.13 28.94
CA THR A 92 15.48 -17.64 28.51
C THR A 92 16.29 -18.63 27.65
N SER A 93 15.85 -19.89 27.55
CA SER A 93 16.46 -20.91 26.69
C SER A 93 15.73 -21.12 25.36
N SER A 94 14.61 -20.43 25.13
CA SER A 94 13.81 -20.58 23.91
C SER A 94 14.50 -19.96 22.68
N GLU A 95 14.26 -20.53 21.49
CA GLU A 95 14.65 -19.95 20.20
C GLU A 95 14.16 -18.50 20.09
N ARG A 96 12.90 -18.27 20.47
CA ARG A 96 12.30 -16.92 20.53
C ARG A 96 13.08 -15.94 21.39
N TYR A 97 13.67 -16.37 22.50
CA TYR A 97 14.51 -15.50 23.34
C TYR A 97 15.84 -15.17 22.67
N GLN A 98 16.47 -16.15 22.01
CA GLN A 98 17.70 -15.95 21.24
C GLN A 98 17.45 -14.96 20.09
N ASP A 99 16.37 -15.14 19.33
CA ASP A 99 15.95 -14.23 18.27
C ASP A 99 15.69 -12.82 18.80
N THR A 100 14.96 -12.71 19.93
CA THR A 100 14.67 -11.42 20.56
C THR A 100 15.95 -10.70 20.98
N CYS A 101 16.93 -11.42 21.54
CA CYS A 101 18.23 -10.83 21.90
C CYS A 101 19.02 -10.36 20.69
N HIS A 102 19.01 -11.15 19.61
CA HIS A 102 19.66 -10.78 18.35
C HIS A 102 19.04 -9.52 17.75
N LEU A 103 17.71 -9.50 17.61
CA LEU A 103 16.97 -8.36 17.07
C LEU A 103 17.09 -7.11 17.95
N LEU A 104 17.14 -7.27 19.27
CA LEU A 104 17.41 -6.17 20.19
C LEU A 104 18.78 -5.56 19.93
N LYS A 105 19.81 -6.38 19.76
CA LYS A 105 21.17 -5.92 19.47
C LYS A 105 21.21 -5.11 18.16
N GLU A 106 20.59 -5.63 17.10
CA GLU A 106 20.48 -4.90 15.82
C GLU A 106 19.70 -3.58 15.95
N ALA A 107 18.66 -3.54 16.80
CA ALA A 107 17.91 -2.31 17.06
C ALA A 107 18.75 -1.29 17.84
N GLU A 108 19.56 -1.73 18.80
CA GLU A 108 20.49 -0.87 19.55
C GLU A 108 21.60 -0.31 18.65
N GLU A 109 22.16 -1.12 17.76
CA GLU A 109 23.14 -0.69 16.76
C GLU A 109 22.54 0.37 15.81
N ARG A 110 21.32 0.13 15.30
CA ARG A 110 20.60 1.08 14.43
C ARG A 110 20.30 2.42 15.10
N VAL A 111 19.86 2.41 16.36
CA VAL A 111 19.59 3.63 17.13
C VAL A 111 20.89 4.35 17.50
N GLY A 112 21.96 3.59 17.75
CA GLY A 112 23.26 4.09 18.14
C GLY A 112 23.43 4.17 19.66
N SER A 113 24.59 3.77 20.15
CA SER A 113 24.94 3.78 21.58
C SER A 113 25.01 5.17 22.21
N ASP A 114 25.12 6.20 21.38
CA ASP A 114 25.18 7.61 21.72
C ASP A 114 23.79 8.30 21.69
N TRP A 115 22.71 7.54 21.56
CA TRP A 115 21.35 8.05 21.69
C TRP A 115 21.05 8.37 23.17
N ASP A 116 20.46 9.54 23.42
CA ASP A 116 20.21 10.08 24.77
C ASP A 116 18.95 9.51 25.45
N GLY A 117 18.24 8.61 24.78
CA GLY A 117 17.01 7.99 25.28
C GLY A 117 15.73 8.78 25.02
N VAL A 118 15.82 9.98 24.45
CA VAL A 118 14.66 10.88 24.27
C VAL A 118 14.57 11.55 22.91
N THR A 119 15.68 11.80 22.22
CA THR A 119 15.71 12.55 20.97
C THR A 119 15.24 11.67 19.81
N VAL A 120 14.15 12.06 19.16
CA VAL A 120 13.59 11.35 18.00
C VAL A 120 13.57 12.30 16.82
N LEU A 121 13.90 11.81 15.63
CA LEU A 121 13.72 12.55 14.39
C LEU A 121 12.22 12.76 14.21
N GLN A 122 11.80 14.02 14.28
CA GLN A 122 10.41 14.40 14.04
C GLN A 122 10.11 14.27 12.56
N ASP A 123 9.06 13.53 12.27
CA ASP A 123 8.37 13.48 10.99
C ASP A 123 7.75 14.87 10.74
N ASN A 124 7.61 15.30 9.48
CA ASN A 124 7.01 16.61 9.12
C ASN A 124 5.58 16.84 9.67
N ASN A 125 4.93 15.77 10.15
CA ASN A 125 3.65 15.83 10.83
C ASN A 125 3.86 15.72 12.35
N ASP A 126 4.03 16.86 13.03
CA ASP A 126 4.04 16.99 14.50
C ASP A 126 2.74 16.51 15.20
N LYS A 127 1.77 15.98 14.44
CA LYS A 127 0.52 15.45 14.97
C LYS A 127 0.68 13.97 15.31
N PRO A 128 0.35 13.56 16.55
CA PRO A 128 0.31 12.13 16.87
C PRO A 128 -0.66 11.43 15.91
N PRO A 129 -0.32 10.21 15.43
CA PRO A 129 -1.17 9.48 14.51
C PRO A 129 -2.54 9.27 15.13
N VAL A 130 -3.58 9.40 14.30
CA VAL A 130 -4.96 9.20 14.75
C VAL A 130 -5.11 7.76 15.23
N VAL A 131 -5.62 7.57 16.44
CA VAL A 131 -5.86 6.22 16.96
C VAL A 131 -7.18 5.71 16.41
N MET A 132 -7.11 4.62 15.67
CA MET A 132 -8.25 3.93 15.09
C MET A 132 -9.09 3.25 16.20
N PRO A 133 -10.40 3.53 16.28
CA PRO A 133 -11.29 2.82 17.20
C PRO A 133 -11.41 1.33 16.87
N HIS A 134 -11.65 0.50 17.89
CA HIS A 134 -11.75 -0.96 17.73
C HIS A 134 -12.83 -1.40 16.71
N TYR A 135 -13.94 -0.66 16.57
CA TYR A 135 -14.97 -1.01 15.59
C TYR A 135 -14.50 -0.80 14.14
N ILE A 136 -13.59 0.16 13.89
CA ILE A 136 -12.97 0.37 12.58
C ILE A 136 -11.92 -0.68 12.31
N PHE A 137 -11.12 -1.03 13.32
CA PHE A 137 -10.25 -2.20 13.21
C PHE A 137 -11.05 -3.43 12.74
N LYS A 138 -12.18 -3.72 13.40
CA LYS A 138 -13.08 -4.83 13.01
C LYS A 138 -13.68 -4.66 11.61
N ALA A 139 -13.95 -3.42 11.17
CA ALA A 139 -14.42 -3.14 9.82
C ALA A 139 -13.35 -3.51 8.78
N ILE A 140 -12.09 -3.10 8.99
CA ILE A 140 -10.97 -3.47 8.12
C ILE A 140 -10.79 -4.99 8.07
N GLN A 141 -10.84 -5.69 9.23
CA GLN A 141 -10.71 -7.15 9.27
C GLN A 141 -11.77 -7.90 8.43
N LYS A 142 -12.94 -7.28 8.27
CA LYS A 142 -14.10 -7.87 7.57
C LYS A 142 -14.25 -7.36 6.13
N GLY A 143 -13.44 -6.39 5.72
CA GLY A 143 -13.64 -5.72 4.44
C GLY A 143 -14.84 -4.78 4.37
N ASP A 144 -15.31 -4.28 5.52
CA ASP A 144 -16.43 -3.34 5.58
C ASP A 144 -15.98 -1.93 5.16
N THR A 145 -15.77 -1.78 3.86
CA THR A 145 -15.36 -0.55 3.19
C THR A 145 -16.28 0.62 3.53
N LYS A 146 -17.59 0.37 3.67
CA LYS A 146 -18.58 1.39 4.01
C LYS A 146 -18.29 2.02 5.37
N SER A 147 -18.06 1.18 6.39
CA SER A 147 -17.76 1.66 7.75
C SER A 147 -16.41 2.37 7.83
N VAL A 148 -15.39 1.87 7.10
CA VAL A 148 -14.07 2.50 7.02
C VAL A 148 -14.17 3.90 6.40
N LEU A 149 -14.78 4.02 5.21
CA LEU A 149 -14.97 5.28 4.52
C LEU A 149 -15.81 6.28 5.33
N LYS A 150 -16.91 5.82 5.92
CA LYS A 150 -17.75 6.68 6.76
C LYS A 150 -16.94 7.30 7.91
N TRP A 151 -16.03 6.54 8.50
CA TRP A 151 -15.20 7.06 9.59
C TRP A 151 -14.11 7.99 9.10
N ILE A 152 -13.40 7.67 8.02
CA ILE A 152 -12.38 8.57 7.46
C ILE A 152 -13.02 9.92 7.09
N ASN A 153 -14.14 9.88 6.35
CA ASN A 153 -14.81 11.09 5.85
C ASN A 153 -15.57 11.88 6.94
N ALA A 154 -15.77 11.30 8.13
CA ALA A 154 -16.47 12.00 9.22
C ALA A 154 -15.65 13.16 9.82
N ASN A 155 -14.33 13.19 9.61
CA ASN A 155 -13.52 14.34 10.00
C ASN A 155 -12.35 14.56 9.01
N PRO A 156 -12.55 15.37 7.96
CA PRO A 156 -11.50 15.63 6.96
C PRO A 156 -10.25 16.35 7.49
N ARG A 157 -10.27 16.87 8.73
CA ARG A 157 -9.12 17.54 9.36
C ARG A 157 -8.14 16.56 10.02
N GLU A 158 -8.59 15.33 10.26
CA GLU A 158 -7.78 14.27 10.86
C GLU A 158 -7.21 13.37 9.76
N ASP A 159 -5.92 13.02 9.89
CA ASP A 159 -5.29 12.05 9.00
C ASP A 159 -5.69 10.61 9.38
N ARG A 160 -6.95 10.28 9.10
CA ARG A 160 -7.54 8.97 9.40
C ARG A 160 -7.10 7.87 8.44
N ALA A 161 -6.60 8.23 7.25
CA ALA A 161 -6.04 7.26 6.32
C ALA A 161 -4.76 6.62 6.88
N ASN A 162 -3.96 7.39 7.64
CA ASN A 162 -2.75 6.94 8.34
C ASN A 162 -2.96 6.54 9.80
N ALA A 163 -4.20 6.26 10.19
CA ALA A 163 -4.50 5.90 11.56
C ALA A 163 -3.86 4.58 12.00
N THR A 164 -3.52 4.49 13.28
CA THR A 164 -2.90 3.31 13.89
C THR A 164 -3.75 2.67 14.98
N ILE A 165 -3.48 1.42 15.33
CA ILE A 165 -4.12 0.78 16.48
C ILE A 165 -3.63 1.43 17.80
N SER A 166 -4.49 1.47 18.82
CA SER A 166 -4.09 1.91 20.16
C SER A 166 -3.02 0.98 20.75
N GLY A 167 -1.91 1.54 21.25
CA GLY A 167 -0.86 0.80 21.96
C GLY A 167 0.16 0.07 21.07
N SER A 168 0.04 0.14 19.74
CA SER A 168 1.09 -0.28 18.80
C SER A 168 0.99 0.53 17.51
N ILE A 169 2.13 0.96 16.97
CA ILE A 169 2.15 1.59 15.65
C ILE A 169 1.85 0.49 14.64
N VAL A 170 0.61 0.42 14.16
CA VAL A 170 0.19 -0.50 13.09
C VAL A 170 -0.72 0.27 12.14
N PRO A 171 -0.23 0.71 10.98
CA PRO A 171 -1.01 1.49 10.02
C PRO A 171 -2.23 0.74 9.48
N ALA A 172 -3.30 1.47 9.18
CA ALA A 172 -4.52 0.93 8.57
C ALA A 172 -4.25 0.14 7.27
N LEU A 173 -3.34 0.64 6.42
CA LEU A 173 -2.97 0.00 5.16
C LEU A 173 -2.33 -1.38 5.37
N LEU A 174 -1.44 -1.52 6.37
CA LEU A 174 -0.83 -2.79 6.72
C LEU A 174 -1.90 -3.81 7.14
N LEU A 175 -2.88 -3.40 7.96
CA LEU A 175 -3.98 -4.25 8.37
C LEU A 175 -4.84 -4.71 7.19
N ALA A 176 -5.16 -3.79 6.28
CA ALA A 176 -5.91 -4.11 5.07
C ALA A 176 -5.15 -5.12 4.18
N SER A 177 -3.84 -4.91 4.01
CA SER A 177 -2.94 -5.82 3.28
C SER A 177 -2.89 -7.22 3.90
N TYR A 178 -2.79 -7.29 5.23
CA TYR A 178 -2.79 -8.56 5.96
C TYR A 178 -4.13 -9.29 5.89
N HIS A 179 -5.25 -8.56 5.91
CA HIS A 179 -6.58 -9.15 5.84
C HIS A 179 -7.04 -9.45 4.40
N GLY A 180 -6.32 -8.97 3.39
CA GLY A 180 -6.53 -9.31 1.99
C GLY A 180 -7.65 -8.52 1.31
N ASP A 181 -8.04 -7.37 1.87
CA ASP A 181 -9.08 -6.54 1.25
C ASP A 181 -8.45 -5.48 0.34
N LEU A 182 -8.37 -5.80 -0.94
CA LEU A 182 -7.84 -4.90 -1.96
C LEU A 182 -8.66 -3.62 -2.13
N THR A 183 -9.98 -3.67 -1.93
CA THR A 183 -10.84 -2.49 -2.05
C THR A 183 -10.48 -1.47 -0.97
N VAL A 184 -10.34 -1.94 0.26
CA VAL A 184 -9.91 -1.12 1.40
C VAL A 184 -8.49 -0.61 1.18
N MET A 185 -7.54 -1.43 0.69
CA MET A 185 -6.18 -0.98 0.39
C MET A 185 -6.16 0.16 -0.64
N VAL A 186 -6.85 -0.02 -1.77
CA VAL A 186 -6.93 0.98 -2.85
C VAL A 186 -7.53 2.29 -2.32
N ILE A 187 -8.62 2.20 -1.55
CA ILE A 187 -9.28 3.37 -0.98
C ILE A 187 -8.37 4.09 0.03
N LEU A 188 -7.67 3.35 0.89
CA LEU A 188 -6.74 3.96 1.84
C LEU A 188 -5.63 4.71 1.11
N LEU A 189 -5.03 4.10 0.09
CA LEU A 189 -3.99 4.71 -0.75
C LEU A 189 -4.50 5.96 -1.48
N GLN A 190 -5.67 5.89 -2.11
CA GLN A 190 -6.34 7.05 -2.74
C GLN A 190 -6.66 8.18 -1.75
N LEU A 191 -6.81 7.87 -0.47
CA LEU A 191 -7.05 8.86 0.59
C LEU A 191 -5.76 9.31 1.30
N GLY A 192 -4.59 8.96 0.76
CA GLY A 192 -3.29 9.42 1.26
C GLY A 192 -2.69 8.55 2.37
N ALA A 193 -3.10 7.29 2.49
CA ALA A 193 -2.37 6.36 3.36
C ALA A 193 -0.92 6.21 2.85
N ASN A 194 0.03 6.34 3.77
CA ASN A 194 1.45 6.18 3.53
C ASN A 194 1.72 4.72 3.15
N VAL A 195 2.09 4.50 1.89
CA VAL A 195 2.45 3.20 1.34
C VAL A 195 3.64 2.58 2.08
N ASP A 196 4.56 3.43 2.53
CA ASP A 196 5.79 3.11 3.26
C ASP A 196 5.60 3.14 4.79
N GLY A 197 4.34 3.19 5.24
CA GLY A 197 3.99 3.17 6.65
C GLY A 197 4.52 1.91 7.35
N ARG A 198 5.41 2.12 8.32
CA ARG A 198 6.01 1.04 9.11
C ARG A 198 5.35 0.88 10.47
N ALA A 199 5.09 -0.37 10.84
CA ALA A 199 4.65 -0.73 12.17
C ALA A 199 5.82 -0.82 13.17
N THR A 200 5.49 -1.06 14.44
CA THR A 200 6.45 -1.58 15.42
C THR A 200 7.16 -2.80 14.82
N PHE A 201 8.49 -2.87 14.94
CA PHE A 201 9.38 -3.85 14.28
C PHE A 201 9.62 -3.62 12.78
N GLY A 202 9.29 -2.43 12.26
CA GLY A 202 9.56 -2.06 10.86
C GLY A 202 8.71 -2.80 9.82
N THR A 203 7.68 -3.54 10.24
CA THR A 203 6.82 -4.32 9.32
C THR A 203 6.03 -3.38 8.41
N THR A 204 6.01 -3.67 7.10
CA THR A 204 5.31 -2.84 6.10
C THR A 204 4.04 -3.50 5.56
N ALA A 205 3.32 -2.81 4.68
CA ALA A 205 2.19 -3.37 3.95
C ALA A 205 2.61 -4.54 3.05
N MET A 206 3.81 -4.50 2.43
CA MET A 206 4.40 -5.63 1.69
C MET A 206 4.57 -6.86 2.57
N SER A 207 5.12 -6.73 3.78
CA SER A 207 5.22 -7.86 4.71
C SER A 207 3.85 -8.44 5.07
N GLY A 208 2.84 -7.56 5.24
CA GLY A 208 1.45 -7.95 5.42
C GLY A 208 0.88 -8.69 4.21
N ALA A 209 1.31 -8.34 2.99
CA ALA A 209 0.87 -9.00 1.77
C ALA A 209 1.28 -10.47 1.74
N PHE A 210 2.53 -10.77 2.10
CA PHE A 210 3.06 -12.14 2.13
C PHE A 210 2.53 -13.01 3.28
N LYS A 211 2.28 -12.42 4.45
CA LYS A 211 1.84 -13.15 5.66
C LYS A 211 0.31 -13.25 5.79
N GLY A 212 -0.42 -12.46 5.02
CA GLY A 212 -1.85 -12.26 5.12
C GLY A 212 -2.71 -13.19 4.27
N LYS A 213 -4.01 -12.85 4.19
CA LYS A 213 -5.01 -13.49 3.33
C LYS A 213 -5.10 -12.79 1.96
N GLY A 214 -5.82 -13.40 1.03
CA GLY A 214 -6.08 -12.82 -0.30
C GLY A 214 -4.96 -13.10 -1.29
N ASP A 215 -5.11 -12.59 -2.50
CA ASP A 215 -4.14 -12.79 -3.58
C ASP A 215 -2.88 -11.95 -3.33
N ILE A 216 -1.72 -12.62 -3.24
CA ILE A 216 -0.44 -11.96 -2.98
C ILE A 216 0.00 -11.15 -4.20
N ASN A 217 -0.22 -11.65 -5.42
CA ASN A 217 0.18 -10.99 -6.65
C ASN A 217 -0.52 -9.63 -6.79
N GLU A 218 -1.84 -9.60 -6.60
CA GLU A 218 -2.62 -8.35 -6.66
C GLU A 218 -2.17 -7.33 -5.61
N LYS A 219 -1.93 -7.77 -4.37
CA LYS A 219 -1.45 -6.88 -3.29
C LYS A 219 -0.05 -6.34 -3.56
N VAL A 220 0.88 -7.19 -3.98
CA VAL A 220 2.27 -6.78 -4.27
C VAL A 220 2.29 -5.80 -5.45
N ARG A 221 1.55 -6.09 -6.53
CA ARG A 221 1.44 -5.18 -7.69
C ARG A 221 0.82 -3.84 -7.30
N LEU A 222 -0.24 -3.86 -6.49
CA LEU A 222 -0.86 -2.63 -5.99
C LEU A 222 0.18 -1.78 -5.26
N LEU A 223 0.83 -2.34 -4.24
CA LEU A 223 1.80 -1.64 -3.40
C LEU A 223 3.00 -1.11 -4.20
N LEU A 224 3.57 -1.91 -5.11
CA LEU A 224 4.66 -1.46 -5.98
C LEU A 224 4.23 -0.35 -6.93
N SER A 225 3.03 -0.41 -7.50
CA SER A 225 2.53 0.65 -8.38
C SER A 225 2.30 1.98 -7.67
N TRP A 226 2.05 1.92 -6.35
CA TRP A 226 1.97 3.07 -5.45
C TRP A 226 3.32 3.50 -4.86
N GLY A 227 4.41 2.84 -5.25
CA GLY A 227 5.74 3.28 -4.90
C GLY A 227 6.35 2.64 -3.66
N GLU A 228 5.76 1.58 -3.07
CA GLU A 228 6.30 0.99 -1.82
C GLU A 228 7.80 0.70 -1.94
N SER A 229 8.57 1.22 -1.00
CA SER A 229 10.01 1.06 -0.89
C SER A 229 10.36 -0.25 -0.19
N PHE A 230 11.57 -0.75 -0.42
CA PHE A 230 12.11 -1.87 0.35
C PHE A 230 12.99 -1.33 1.48
N PHE A 231 12.92 -1.99 2.64
CA PHE A 231 13.65 -1.57 3.84
C PHE A 231 14.61 -2.65 4.32
N PRO A 232 15.72 -2.29 4.99
CA PRO A 232 16.57 -3.26 5.65
C PRO A 232 15.83 -4.06 6.71
N GLY A 233 16.14 -5.35 6.80
CA GLY A 233 15.60 -6.24 7.82
C GLY A 233 15.06 -7.56 7.26
N HIS A 234 14.93 -8.53 8.16
CA HIS A 234 14.33 -9.83 7.87
C HIS A 234 12.83 -9.61 7.58
N ASP A 235 12.38 -9.89 6.36
CA ASP A 235 10.99 -9.81 5.86
C ASP A 235 10.50 -8.48 5.23
N CYS A 236 11.33 -7.42 5.19
CA CYS A 236 10.99 -6.14 4.52
C CYS A 236 11.97 -5.76 3.40
N SER A 237 13.10 -6.47 3.33
CA SER A 237 14.08 -6.32 2.25
C SER A 237 13.58 -6.95 0.97
N ARG A 238 14.03 -6.43 -0.16
CA ARG A 238 13.70 -6.93 -1.49
C ARG A 238 14.07 -8.40 -1.62
N GLU A 239 15.28 -8.76 -1.19
CA GLU A 239 15.81 -10.13 -1.21
C GLU A 239 15.02 -11.06 -0.28
N GLY A 240 14.62 -10.54 0.89
CA GLY A 240 13.73 -11.23 1.82
C GLY A 240 12.38 -11.56 1.17
N CYS A 241 11.73 -10.58 0.54
CA CYS A 241 10.48 -10.76 -0.18
C CYS A 241 10.62 -11.76 -1.34
N ILE A 242 11.70 -11.70 -2.13
CA ILE A 242 11.98 -12.66 -3.22
C ILE A 242 12.14 -14.08 -2.64
N SER A 243 12.89 -14.22 -1.55
CA SER A 243 13.11 -15.51 -0.87
C SER A 243 11.79 -16.12 -0.39
N VAL A 244 10.95 -15.33 0.27
CA VAL A 244 9.61 -15.76 0.73
C VAL A 244 8.72 -16.12 -0.45
N ALA A 245 8.67 -15.28 -1.49
CA ALA A 245 7.89 -15.55 -2.70
C ALA A 245 8.26 -16.90 -3.33
N ARG A 246 9.56 -17.19 -3.47
CA ARG A 246 10.04 -18.48 -4.00
C ARG A 246 9.70 -19.65 -3.09
N LYS A 247 9.92 -19.52 -1.78
CA LYS A 247 9.59 -20.58 -0.79
C LYS A 247 8.10 -20.93 -0.78
N CYS A 248 7.24 -19.94 -1.01
CA CYS A 248 5.78 -20.11 -1.06
C CYS A 248 5.26 -20.46 -2.47
N GLY A 249 6.12 -20.60 -3.49
CA GLY A 249 5.73 -20.96 -4.86
C GLY A 249 5.18 -19.81 -5.71
N HIS A 250 5.27 -18.56 -5.25
CA HIS A 250 4.86 -17.37 -5.99
C HIS A 250 5.97 -16.89 -6.94
N HIS A 251 6.32 -17.73 -7.92
CA HIS A 251 7.43 -17.47 -8.85
C HIS A 251 7.23 -16.23 -9.72
N GLU A 252 6.00 -15.90 -10.09
CA GLU A 252 5.71 -14.67 -10.83
C GLU A 252 6.04 -13.42 -9.99
N VAL A 253 5.63 -13.40 -8.73
CA VAL A 253 5.95 -12.32 -7.78
C VAL A 253 7.46 -12.24 -7.56
N ALA A 254 8.15 -13.37 -7.44
CA ALA A 254 9.61 -13.37 -7.33
C ALA A 254 10.28 -12.72 -8.55
N ARG A 255 9.90 -13.12 -9.77
CA ARG A 255 10.42 -12.52 -11.02
C ARG A 255 10.08 -11.03 -11.14
N LEU A 256 8.87 -10.64 -10.73
CA LEU A 256 8.44 -9.24 -10.67
C LEU A 256 9.40 -8.44 -9.79
N LEU A 257 9.63 -8.93 -8.56
CA LEU A 257 10.51 -8.30 -7.57
C LEU A 257 11.99 -8.34 -7.96
N GLU A 258 12.44 -9.25 -8.82
CA GLU A 258 13.83 -9.29 -9.29
C GLU A 258 14.15 -8.15 -10.27
N SER A 259 13.15 -7.70 -11.04
CA SER A 259 13.31 -6.61 -12.01
C SER A 259 13.12 -5.23 -11.37
N GLU A 260 13.95 -4.26 -11.73
CA GLU A 260 13.95 -2.91 -11.12
C GLU A 260 12.58 -2.23 -11.18
N LEU A 261 11.91 -2.30 -12.32
CA LEU A 261 10.61 -1.64 -12.54
C LEU A 261 9.42 -2.59 -12.42
N GLY A 262 9.63 -3.88 -12.09
CA GLY A 262 8.54 -4.85 -12.03
C GLY A 262 7.44 -4.43 -11.05
N GLY A 263 6.22 -4.35 -11.55
CA GLY A 263 5.03 -3.93 -10.79
C GLY A 263 4.94 -2.43 -10.53
N ARG A 264 5.98 -1.66 -10.86
CA ARG A 264 6.02 -0.20 -10.69
C ARG A 264 5.22 0.47 -11.80
N ARG A 265 4.64 1.63 -11.46
CA ARG A 265 4.11 2.55 -12.45
C ARG A 265 5.25 3.39 -13.03
N CYS A 266 5.22 3.57 -14.33
CA CYS A 266 6.24 4.27 -15.10
C CYS A 266 5.61 5.28 -16.07
N GLU A 267 6.42 6.22 -16.53
CA GLU A 267 6.18 7.09 -17.65
C GLU A 267 7.05 6.65 -18.83
N ILE A 268 6.46 6.62 -20.03
CA ILE A 268 7.19 6.30 -21.25
C ILE A 268 7.99 7.53 -21.70
N VAL A 269 9.28 7.33 -21.93
CA VAL A 269 10.22 8.39 -22.33
C VAL A 269 11.09 7.97 -23.51
N GLY A 270 11.50 8.93 -24.34
CA GLY A 270 12.49 8.73 -25.39
C GLY A 270 12.12 7.69 -26.46
N LEU A 271 10.83 7.41 -26.68
CA LEU A 271 10.37 6.44 -27.65
C LEU A 271 10.27 7.08 -29.05
N SER A 272 11.25 6.83 -29.91
CA SER A 272 11.32 7.42 -31.25
C SER A 272 10.34 6.82 -32.26
N GLU A 273 10.03 5.52 -32.13
CA GLU A 273 9.15 4.81 -33.07
C GLU A 273 7.68 5.23 -32.94
N ARG A 274 7.28 5.60 -31.71
CA ARG A 274 5.92 6.02 -31.34
C ARG A 274 5.98 7.24 -30.42
N PRO A 275 6.33 8.43 -30.96
CA PRO A 275 6.54 9.62 -30.15
C PRO A 275 5.28 10.08 -29.41
N GLU A 276 4.10 9.72 -29.91
CA GLU A 276 2.80 10.00 -29.29
C GLU A 276 2.56 9.25 -27.97
N LEU A 277 3.40 8.26 -27.65
CA LEU A 277 3.35 7.55 -26.37
C LEU A 277 4.23 8.19 -25.30
N ASN A 278 5.15 9.08 -25.66
CA ASN A 278 5.99 9.76 -24.67
C ASN A 278 5.13 10.61 -23.73
N GLY A 279 5.39 10.51 -22.43
CA GLY A 279 4.61 11.14 -21.37
C GLY A 279 3.40 10.32 -20.90
N LYS A 280 3.00 9.25 -21.61
CA LYS A 280 1.93 8.37 -21.16
C LYS A 280 2.40 7.45 -20.04
N THR A 281 1.48 7.09 -19.15
CA THR A 281 1.77 6.21 -18.01
C THR A 281 1.42 4.77 -18.30
N CYS A 282 2.21 3.87 -17.74
CA CYS A 282 2.08 2.42 -17.87
C CYS A 282 2.49 1.71 -16.59
N VAL A 283 2.12 0.45 -16.45
CA VAL A 283 2.62 -0.45 -15.40
C VAL A 283 3.53 -1.48 -16.03
N ALA A 284 4.72 -1.70 -15.47
CA ALA A 284 5.65 -2.72 -15.95
C ALA A 284 5.28 -4.10 -15.39
N ASP A 285 4.57 -4.90 -16.18
CA ASP A 285 3.93 -6.12 -15.73
C ASP A 285 4.90 -7.29 -15.55
N GLU A 286 5.87 -7.40 -16.45
CA GLU A 286 6.87 -8.48 -16.48
C GLU A 286 8.14 -8.00 -17.18
N TYR A 287 9.30 -8.37 -16.65
CA TYR A 287 10.58 -8.21 -17.32
C TYR A 287 10.95 -9.48 -18.10
N LEU A 288 11.40 -9.31 -19.34
CA LEU A 288 11.78 -10.37 -20.26
C LEU A 288 13.31 -10.35 -20.48
N PRO A 289 14.09 -11.17 -19.76
CA PRO A 289 15.55 -11.10 -19.81
C PRO A 289 16.16 -11.44 -21.18
N ALA A 290 15.45 -12.22 -22.00
CA ALA A 290 15.94 -12.66 -23.31
C ALA A 290 16.01 -11.51 -24.34
N SER A 291 15.15 -10.50 -24.19
CA SER A 291 15.08 -9.34 -25.09
C SER A 291 15.46 -8.03 -24.42
N ASP A 292 15.80 -8.05 -23.13
CA ASP A 292 16.05 -6.85 -22.31
C ASP A 292 14.90 -5.83 -22.43
N GLN A 293 13.67 -6.31 -22.24
CA GLN A 293 12.46 -5.50 -22.37
C GLN A 293 11.47 -5.80 -21.25
N TYR A 294 10.66 -4.81 -20.91
CA TYR A 294 9.48 -4.96 -20.09
C TYR A 294 8.24 -5.12 -20.97
N ARG A 295 7.39 -6.09 -20.64
CA ARG A 295 5.98 -6.03 -20.99
C ARG A 295 5.34 -4.99 -20.09
N VAL A 296 4.78 -3.95 -20.70
CA VAL A 296 4.07 -2.89 -19.99
C VAL A 296 2.63 -2.80 -20.46
N THR A 297 1.72 -2.45 -19.57
CA THR A 297 0.32 -2.14 -19.92
C THR A 297 0.08 -0.65 -19.75
N LEU A 298 -0.39 0.01 -20.83
CA LEU A 298 -0.78 1.41 -20.80
C LEU A 298 -1.97 1.64 -19.87
N GLU A 299 -1.98 2.76 -19.16
CA GLU A 299 -3.09 3.15 -18.29
C GLU A 299 -4.18 3.93 -19.03
N THR A 300 -4.50 3.48 -20.23
CA THR A 300 -5.63 3.97 -21.02
C THR A 300 -6.81 3.02 -20.85
N LYS A 301 -8.01 3.44 -21.26
CA LYS A 301 -9.19 2.54 -21.31
C LYS A 301 -8.96 1.28 -22.15
N THR A 302 -8.10 1.36 -23.17
CA THR A 302 -7.77 0.23 -24.03
C THR A 302 -6.81 -0.78 -23.38
N ARG A 303 -6.06 -0.37 -22.35
CA ARG A 303 -5.05 -1.20 -21.68
C ARG A 303 -4.12 -1.91 -22.65
N GLU A 304 -3.65 -1.18 -23.66
CA GLU A 304 -2.73 -1.70 -24.68
C GLU A 304 -1.44 -2.19 -24.02
N ALA A 305 -1.01 -3.40 -24.35
CA ALA A 305 0.25 -3.97 -23.89
C ALA A 305 1.37 -3.75 -24.91
N LEU A 306 2.53 -3.29 -24.45
CA LEU A 306 3.69 -2.96 -25.26
C LEU A 306 4.94 -3.67 -24.74
N LEU A 307 5.95 -3.78 -25.59
CA LEU A 307 7.30 -4.19 -25.20
C LEU A 307 8.22 -2.98 -25.30
N LEU A 308 8.77 -2.55 -24.16
CA LEU A 308 9.63 -1.37 -24.08
C LEU A 308 10.95 -1.73 -23.38
N GLY A 309 12.06 -1.16 -23.86
CA GLY A 309 13.35 -1.30 -23.19
C GLY A 309 13.40 -0.53 -21.86
N PRO A 310 14.28 -0.89 -20.91
CA PRO A 310 14.44 -0.17 -19.65
C PRO A 310 14.72 1.34 -19.84
N SER A 311 15.46 1.71 -20.88
CA SER A 311 15.78 3.11 -21.21
C SER A 311 14.56 3.94 -21.64
N ASN A 312 13.45 3.29 -22.00
CA ASN A 312 12.20 3.95 -22.38
C ASN A 312 11.22 4.11 -21.21
N LEU A 313 11.61 3.71 -20.00
CA LEU A 313 10.75 3.72 -18.83
C LEU A 313 11.39 4.55 -17.73
N LYS A 314 10.66 5.56 -17.27
CA LYS A 314 11.01 6.32 -16.06
C LYS A 314 10.03 5.97 -14.96
N ARG A 315 10.50 5.61 -13.75
CA ARG A 315 9.62 5.37 -12.59
C ARG A 315 8.76 6.61 -12.33
N ARG A 316 7.45 6.41 -12.13
CA ARG A 316 6.47 7.44 -11.79
C ARG A 316 5.35 6.80 -10.98
N ASP A 317 5.55 6.75 -9.66
CA ASP A 317 4.62 6.08 -8.76
C ASP A 317 3.25 6.79 -8.72
N ARG A 318 2.22 6.08 -8.25
CA ARG A 318 0.91 6.68 -8.02
C ARG A 318 0.94 7.59 -6.79
N THR A 319 0.14 8.65 -6.85
CA THR A 319 -0.20 9.49 -5.69
C THR A 319 -1.72 9.61 -5.57
N PRO A 320 -2.28 10.12 -4.46
CA PRO A 320 -3.70 10.43 -4.38
C PRO A 320 -4.20 11.29 -5.55
N GLU A 321 -3.39 12.27 -5.98
CA GLU A 321 -3.69 13.20 -7.08
C GLU A 321 -3.45 12.59 -8.47
N ASP A 322 -2.45 11.73 -8.63
CA ASP A 322 -2.11 11.03 -9.87
C ASP A 322 -2.18 9.51 -9.68
N CYS A 323 -3.38 9.02 -9.37
CA CYS A 323 -3.61 7.61 -9.09
C CYS A 323 -3.82 6.77 -10.35
N GLY A 324 -3.90 7.35 -11.56
CA GLY A 324 -4.07 6.68 -12.86
C GLY A 324 -5.43 5.99 -13.09
N TYR A 325 -6.18 5.75 -12.01
CA TYR A 325 -7.56 5.28 -11.98
C TYR A 325 -8.18 5.74 -10.67
N TYR A 326 -9.50 5.72 -10.56
CA TYR A 326 -10.17 6.06 -9.30
C TYR A 326 -11.21 5.01 -8.92
N LEU A 327 -11.07 4.40 -7.74
CA LEU A 327 -12.06 3.51 -7.17
C LEU A 327 -13.00 4.31 -6.27
N GLU A 328 -14.28 4.37 -6.66
CA GLU A 328 -15.34 5.03 -5.91
C GLU A 328 -16.23 3.98 -5.25
N PHE A 329 -16.54 4.14 -3.97
CA PHE A 329 -17.45 3.24 -3.27
C PHE A 329 -18.82 3.92 -3.04
N LYS A 330 -19.85 3.47 -3.75
CA LYS A 330 -21.22 3.98 -3.68
C LYS A 330 -22.22 2.83 -3.59
N ASN A 331 -23.27 3.01 -2.80
CA ASN A 331 -24.37 2.04 -2.66
C ASN A 331 -23.92 0.61 -2.32
N GLY A 332 -22.81 0.45 -1.59
CA GLY A 332 -22.28 -0.84 -1.20
C GLY A 332 -21.48 -1.57 -2.29
N ARG A 333 -21.22 -0.93 -3.43
CA ARG A 333 -20.39 -1.45 -4.52
C ARG A 333 -19.23 -0.50 -4.82
N SER A 334 -18.14 -1.05 -5.32
CA SER A 334 -17.01 -0.29 -5.83
C SER A 334 -17.14 -0.12 -7.35
N VAL A 335 -17.07 1.12 -7.82
CA VAL A 335 -17.05 1.50 -9.23
C VAL A 335 -15.65 1.99 -9.57
N ARG A 336 -15.00 1.34 -10.54
CA ARG A 336 -13.69 1.74 -11.04
C ARG A 336 -13.85 2.71 -12.21
N HIS A 337 -13.25 3.88 -12.09
CA HIS A 337 -13.14 4.88 -13.15
C HIS A 337 -11.77 4.75 -13.79
N ASP A 338 -11.75 4.36 -15.07
CA ASP A 338 -10.55 4.34 -15.91
C ASP A 338 -10.56 5.55 -16.85
N PHE A 339 -9.37 6.08 -17.15
CA PHE A 339 -9.19 7.33 -17.88
C PHE A 339 -8.43 7.11 -19.19
N ASP A 340 -8.52 8.06 -20.11
CA ASP A 340 -7.74 8.02 -21.36
C ASP A 340 -6.35 8.62 -21.18
N SER A 341 -6.14 9.40 -20.12
CA SER A 341 -4.87 10.04 -19.75
C SER A 341 -4.71 10.23 -18.23
N SER A 342 -3.47 10.45 -17.78
CA SER A 342 -3.17 10.82 -16.39
C SER A 342 -3.75 12.20 -16.04
N GLU A 343 -3.81 13.09 -17.02
CA GLU A 343 -4.37 14.44 -16.90
C GLU A 343 -5.88 14.39 -16.61
N ASP A 344 -6.63 13.51 -17.30
CA ASP A 344 -8.06 13.31 -17.04
C ASP A 344 -8.29 12.75 -15.64
N CYS A 345 -7.44 11.82 -15.20
CA CYS A 345 -7.51 11.26 -13.84
C CYS A 345 -7.27 12.35 -12.79
N LYS A 346 -6.22 13.16 -12.95
CA LYS A 346 -5.91 14.30 -12.07
C LYS A 346 -7.06 15.31 -12.02
N ALA A 347 -7.64 15.66 -13.17
CA ALA A 347 -8.78 16.57 -13.26
C ALA A 347 -10.00 16.02 -12.51
N PHE A 348 -10.27 14.72 -12.65
CA PHE A 348 -11.36 14.06 -11.93
C PHE A 348 -11.16 14.07 -10.41
N VAL A 349 -9.94 13.76 -9.94
CA VAL A 349 -9.61 13.81 -8.51
C VAL A 349 -9.69 15.24 -7.97
N ALA A 350 -9.17 16.22 -8.73
CA ALA A 350 -9.25 17.63 -8.36
C ALA A 350 -10.70 18.11 -8.21
N ALA A 351 -11.60 17.71 -9.11
CA ALA A 351 -13.02 18.04 -9.03
C ALA A 351 -13.69 17.44 -7.78
N LEU A 352 -13.31 16.22 -7.39
CA LEU A 352 -13.81 15.59 -6.15
C LEU A 352 -13.36 16.35 -4.90
N ASN A 353 -12.13 16.85 -4.89
CA ASN A 353 -11.56 17.58 -3.75
C ASN A 353 -12.05 19.04 -3.67
N GLY A 354 -12.33 19.67 -4.82
CA GLY A 354 -12.77 21.07 -4.92
C GLY A 354 -14.23 21.32 -4.53
N GLY A 355 -15.01 20.28 -4.22
CA GLY A 355 -16.43 20.40 -3.86
C GLY A 355 -17.34 20.80 -5.03
N GLU A 356 -16.83 20.76 -6.27
CA GLU A 356 -17.68 20.91 -7.44
C GLU A 356 -18.60 19.70 -7.53
N ALA A 357 -19.90 19.96 -7.32
CA ALA A 357 -20.92 18.94 -7.46
C ALA A 357 -20.83 18.37 -8.88
N ARG A 358 -20.58 17.05 -8.97
CA ARG A 358 -20.74 16.31 -10.22
C ARG A 358 -22.11 16.63 -10.83
N PRO A 359 -22.25 16.57 -12.17
CA PRO A 359 -23.58 16.34 -12.73
C PRO A 359 -24.09 15.05 -12.10
N VAL A 360 -25.13 15.18 -11.27
CA VAL A 360 -25.73 14.08 -10.55
C VAL A 360 -26.23 13.08 -11.60
N VAL A 361 -25.51 11.98 -11.79
CA VAL A 361 -26.15 10.76 -12.30
C VAL A 361 -27.14 10.39 -11.21
N THR A 362 -28.41 10.71 -11.44
CA THR A 362 -29.47 10.45 -10.47
C THR A 362 -29.58 8.95 -10.25
N GLU A 363 -30.00 8.52 -9.06
CA GLU A 363 -30.33 7.11 -8.79
C GLU A 363 -31.29 6.56 -9.87
N GLU A 364 -32.14 7.43 -10.43
CA GLU A 364 -33.02 7.11 -11.56
C GLU A 364 -32.29 6.91 -12.89
N ALA A 365 -31.20 7.64 -13.17
CA ALA A 365 -30.41 7.44 -14.39
C ALA A 365 -29.62 6.12 -14.34
N GLU A 366 -29.05 5.80 -13.17
CA GLU A 366 -28.31 4.55 -12.96
C GLU A 366 -29.25 3.33 -12.91
N ALA A 367 -30.39 3.43 -12.21
CA ALA A 367 -31.41 2.38 -12.21
C ALA A 367 -32.05 2.17 -13.59
N ARG A 368 -32.14 3.22 -14.43
CA ARG A 368 -32.56 3.08 -15.83
C ARG A 368 -31.50 2.37 -16.66
N ALA A 369 -30.22 2.66 -16.46
CA ALA A 369 -29.14 1.96 -17.15
C ALA A 369 -29.06 0.48 -16.74
N GLU A 370 -29.22 0.15 -15.45
CA GLU A 370 -29.27 -1.24 -14.98
C GLU A 370 -30.49 -2.00 -15.53
N ARG A 371 -31.67 -1.36 -15.58
CA ARG A 371 -32.86 -1.98 -16.22
C ARG A 371 -32.66 -2.19 -17.71
N ALA A 372 -32.12 -1.20 -18.42
CA ALA A 372 -31.84 -1.32 -19.85
C ALA A 372 -30.82 -2.43 -20.14
N ALA A 373 -29.80 -2.60 -19.29
CA ALA A 373 -28.83 -3.68 -19.41
C ALA A 373 -29.48 -5.06 -19.15
N ALA A 374 -30.36 -5.16 -18.14
CA ALA A 374 -31.10 -6.39 -17.84
C ALA A 374 -32.08 -6.76 -18.96
N GLU A 375 -32.76 -5.78 -19.57
CA GLU A 375 -33.66 -5.98 -20.71
C GLU A 375 -32.87 -6.45 -21.95
N LEU A 376 -31.70 -5.85 -22.24
CA LEU A 376 -30.82 -6.30 -23.32
C LEU A 376 -30.33 -7.75 -23.12
N LEU A 377 -29.97 -8.13 -21.89
CA LEU A 377 -29.57 -9.51 -21.59
C LEU A 377 -30.73 -10.50 -21.78
N ALA A 378 -31.94 -10.09 -21.44
CA ALA A 378 -33.15 -10.89 -21.65
C ALA A 378 -33.50 -11.03 -23.15
N GLU A 379 -33.36 -9.97 -23.95
CA GLU A 379 -33.57 -10.01 -25.40
C GLU A 379 -32.54 -10.88 -26.13
N LEU A 380 -31.30 -10.90 -25.64
CA LEU A 380 -30.23 -11.76 -26.17
C LEU A 380 -30.36 -13.23 -25.73
N GLY A 381 -31.35 -13.55 -24.89
CA GLY A 381 -31.61 -14.92 -24.42
C GLY A 381 -30.49 -15.49 -23.53
N LEU A 382 -29.66 -14.64 -22.95
CA LEU A 382 -28.54 -15.01 -22.06
C LEU A 382 -28.97 -14.99 -20.60
N ASP A 383 -30.15 -15.54 -20.32
CA ASP A 383 -30.62 -15.70 -18.94
C ASP A 383 -29.88 -16.92 -18.35
N ASP A 384 -28.93 -16.67 -17.45
CA ASP A 384 -28.18 -17.72 -16.75
C ASP A 384 -29.13 -18.52 -15.84
N SER A 385 -29.82 -19.50 -16.43
CA SER A 385 -30.41 -20.61 -15.69
C SER A 385 -29.32 -21.65 -15.44
N PRO A 386 -29.14 -22.13 -14.18
CA PRO A 386 -28.11 -23.10 -13.86
C PRO A 386 -28.44 -24.44 -14.52
N ASN A 387 -27.71 -24.77 -15.59
CA ASN A 387 -27.89 -26.01 -16.33
C ASN A 387 -27.21 -27.17 -15.58
N VAL A 388 -28.04 -28.04 -15.01
CA VAL A 388 -27.65 -29.33 -14.45
C VAL A 388 -27.17 -30.21 -15.60
N PHE A 389 -25.87 -30.51 -15.63
CA PHE A 389 -25.32 -31.49 -16.57
C PHE A 389 -25.87 -32.90 -16.26
N ALA A 390 -26.58 -33.47 -17.23
CA ALA A 390 -26.86 -34.89 -17.31
C ALA A 390 -25.97 -35.52 -18.40
N THR A 391 -25.03 -36.36 -17.99
CA THR A 391 -24.47 -37.44 -18.82
C THR A 391 -24.80 -38.76 -18.13
N GLY A 392 -25.59 -39.58 -18.80
CA GLY A 392 -26.03 -40.87 -18.29
C GLY A 392 -24.97 -41.96 -18.43
N ASP A 393 -25.03 -42.96 -17.55
CA ASP A 393 -25.30 -44.33 -18.00
C ASP A 393 -25.84 -45.19 -16.85
N GLY A 394 -26.69 -46.15 -17.21
CA GLY A 394 -27.73 -46.69 -16.34
C GLY A 394 -27.29 -47.73 -15.30
N GLN A 395 -28.14 -47.90 -14.28
CA GLN A 395 -28.78 -49.18 -13.94
C GLN A 395 -29.80 -49.00 -12.79
N VAL A 396 -31.08 -49.10 -13.18
CA VAL A 396 -32.14 -49.92 -12.56
C VAL A 396 -32.01 -50.27 -11.06
N MET A 397 -32.82 -49.64 -10.19
CA MET A 397 -33.98 -50.28 -9.51
C MET A 397 -34.57 -49.40 -8.40
N LYS A 398 -35.90 -49.47 -8.33
CA LYS A 398 -36.83 -48.81 -7.40
C LYS A 398 -36.54 -49.13 -5.93
N SER A 399 -36.85 -48.20 -5.03
CA SER A 399 -38.01 -48.33 -4.12
C SER A 399 -38.25 -47.12 -3.20
N LYS A 400 -39.54 -46.74 -3.11
CA LYS A 400 -40.12 -45.62 -2.37
C LYS A 400 -39.92 -45.72 -0.85
N LYS A 401 -39.73 -44.58 -0.18
CA LYS A 401 -40.23 -44.42 1.21
C LYS A 401 -40.86 -43.06 1.46
N LYS A 402 -42.07 -43.14 2.02
CA LYS A 402 -43.07 -42.08 2.25
C LYS A 402 -42.68 -41.12 3.38
N LYS A 403 -43.19 -39.89 3.22
CA LYS A 403 -43.42 -38.80 4.19
C LYS A 403 -43.61 -39.24 5.65
N GLY A 404 -42.83 -38.65 6.56
CA GLY A 404 -43.06 -38.67 8.00
C GLY A 404 -43.59 -37.33 8.50
N GLY A 405 -44.76 -37.34 9.13
CA GLY A 405 -45.37 -36.19 9.78
C GLY A 405 -45.45 -36.35 11.31
N LYS A 406 -45.28 -35.22 12.00
CA LYS A 406 -45.76 -34.83 13.33
C LYS A 406 -45.40 -35.71 14.56
N LYS A 407 -44.57 -35.11 15.42
CA LYS A 407 -44.40 -35.41 16.85
C LYS A 407 -45.70 -35.10 17.63
N LYS A 408 -46.14 -36.03 18.47
CA LYS A 408 -46.89 -35.76 19.71
C LYS A 408 -46.18 -36.50 20.85
N ASN A 409 -45.89 -35.78 21.92
CA ASN A 409 -45.26 -36.28 23.14
C ASN A 409 -46.34 -36.35 24.24
N LYS A 410 -46.45 -37.47 24.97
CA LYS A 410 -47.13 -37.52 26.27
C LYS A 410 -46.78 -38.81 27.04
N LYS A 411 -46.34 -38.59 28.29
CA LYS A 411 -46.50 -39.45 29.49
C LYS A 411 -45.77 -40.81 29.47
N LYS A 412 -45.29 -41.37 30.58
CA LYS A 412 -45.15 -40.99 31.99
C LYS A 412 -44.22 -42.07 32.60
N SER A 413 -43.43 -41.68 33.59
CA SER A 413 -43.05 -42.44 34.79
C SER A 413 -43.49 -43.91 34.91
N LYS A 414 -42.53 -44.78 35.22
CA LYS A 414 -42.51 -45.47 36.52
C LYS A 414 -41.06 -45.72 36.94
#